data_AF-A0A2K3MW46-F1
#
_entry.id   AF-A0A2K3MW46-F1
#
_cell.length_a   1.000
_cell.length_b   1.000
_cell.length_c   1.000
_cell.angle_alpha   90.00
_cell.angle_beta   90.00
_cell.angle_gamma   90.00
#
_symmetry.space_group_name_H-M   'P 1'
#
loop_
_entity.id
_entity.type
_entity.pdbx_description
1 polymer ?
#
loop_
_entity_poly.entity_id
_entity_poly.type
_entity_poly.pdbx_seq_one_letter_code
_entity_poly.pdbx_strand_id
1 'polypeptide(L)'
;AHNLSKDHKPDLEVEKDRILKAGGFIQVGRVNGSLNLARAIGDMEFKQNKYLPAEKQVVTADPDVTSVELCDDDEFLVIACDGIWDCMSSQQLVDFIHGQLKTENKLSAVCEKVFDRCLAPTAGGEGCDNMTMILIQFKNIPTSDASDIDQPESSAQLTPNPPAPDTSAQPSEAGQKVESK
;
A
#
# COMPACT_ATOMS: atom_id res chain seq x y z
N ALA A 1 10.19 -11.66 2.07
CA ALA A 1 8.72 -11.77 2.21
C ALA A 1 8.38 -13.05 2.94
N HIS A 2 7.51 -12.96 3.96
CA HIS A 2 6.95 -14.11 4.66
C HIS A 2 5.47 -14.25 4.28
N ASN A 3 5.09 -15.34 3.62
CA ASN A 3 3.72 -15.55 3.16
C ASN A 3 2.84 -16.06 4.30
N LEU A 4 1.73 -15.36 4.57
CA LEU A 4 0.81 -15.67 5.66
C LEU A 4 -0.42 -16.49 5.22
N SER A 5 -0.68 -16.55 3.92
CA SER A 5 -1.80 -17.27 3.32
C SER A 5 -1.33 -18.08 2.10
N LYS A 6 -2.20 -18.98 1.65
CA LYS A 6 -2.02 -19.75 0.42
C LYS A 6 -3.32 -19.70 -0.37
N ASP A 7 -3.20 -19.42 -1.66
CA ASP A 7 -4.35 -19.39 -2.55
C ASP A 7 -5.07 -20.74 -2.61
N HIS A 8 -6.38 -20.72 -2.38
CA HIS A 8 -7.24 -21.89 -2.55
C HIS A 8 -7.63 -22.07 -4.02
N LYS A 9 -6.64 -22.38 -4.86
CA LYS A 9 -6.87 -22.74 -6.27
C LYS A 9 -7.42 -24.17 -6.36
N PRO A 10 -8.31 -24.48 -7.33
CA PRO A 10 -8.88 -25.82 -7.48
C PRO A 10 -7.83 -26.93 -7.63
N ASP A 11 -6.70 -26.65 -8.28
CA ASP A 11 -5.63 -27.63 -8.49
C ASP A 11 -4.77 -27.90 -7.25
N LEU A 12 -4.95 -27.17 -6.15
CA LEU A 12 -4.29 -27.46 -4.89
C LEU A 12 -4.80 -28.80 -4.34
N GLU A 13 -3.90 -29.73 -4.04
CA GLU A 13 -4.25 -31.13 -3.69
C GLU A 13 -5.35 -31.27 -2.62
N VAL A 14 -5.29 -30.46 -1.55
CA VAL A 14 -6.32 -30.47 -0.48
C VAL A 14 -7.68 -30.02 -0.99
N GLU A 15 -7.70 -29.01 -1.86
CA GLU A 15 -8.93 -28.47 -2.46
C GLU A 15 -9.50 -29.45 -3.50
N LYS A 16 -8.63 -29.98 -4.36
CA LYS A 16 -8.96 -30.99 -5.37
C LYS A 16 -9.57 -32.23 -4.76
N ASP A 17 -8.97 -32.76 -3.69
CA ASP A 17 -9.50 -33.91 -2.97
C ASP A 17 -10.90 -33.63 -2.41
N ARG A 18 -11.12 -32.46 -1.78
CA ARG A 18 -12.46 -32.05 -1.32
C ARG A 18 -13.45 -31.97 -2.47
N ILE A 19 -13.10 -31.28 -3.55
CA ILE A 19 -13.97 -31.07 -4.73
C ILE A 19 -14.43 -32.42 -5.30
N LEU A 20 -13.51 -33.35 -5.51
CA LEU A 20 -13.81 -34.68 -6.06
C LEU A 20 -14.66 -35.51 -5.10
N LYS A 21 -14.36 -35.50 -3.79
CA LYS A 21 -15.16 -36.19 -2.77
C LYS A 21 -16.57 -35.62 -2.64
N ALA A 22 -16.74 -34.33 -2.91
CA ALA A 22 -18.03 -33.68 -2.92
C ALA A 22 -18.87 -33.96 -4.19
N GLY A 23 -18.32 -34.71 -5.15
CA GLY A 23 -18.95 -35.04 -6.42
C GLY A 23 -18.74 -34.01 -7.53
N GLY A 24 -17.88 -33.02 -7.31
CA GLY A 24 -17.47 -32.05 -8.34
C GLY A 24 -16.33 -32.58 -9.21
N PHE A 25 -15.92 -31.76 -10.18
CA PHE A 25 -14.77 -32.03 -11.04
C PHE A 25 -13.97 -30.74 -11.29
N ILE A 26 -12.77 -30.88 -11.82
CA ILE A 26 -11.93 -29.74 -12.23
C ILE A 26 -11.68 -29.83 -13.73
N GLN A 27 -11.93 -28.73 -14.43
CA GLN A 27 -11.68 -28.60 -15.85
C GLN A 27 -10.93 -27.29 -16.10
N VAL A 28 -9.69 -27.40 -16.61
CA VAL A 28 -8.82 -26.25 -16.92
C VAL A 28 -8.69 -25.29 -15.73
N GLY A 29 -8.36 -25.84 -14.56
CA GLY A 29 -8.19 -25.07 -13.32
C GLY A 29 -9.48 -24.50 -12.72
N ARG A 30 -10.66 -24.91 -13.21
CA ARG A 30 -11.96 -24.43 -12.74
C ARG A 30 -12.83 -25.54 -12.16
N VAL A 31 -13.44 -25.26 -11.01
CA VAL A 31 -14.45 -26.09 -10.35
C VAL A 31 -15.68 -26.19 -11.23
N ASN A 32 -16.04 -27.43 -11.57
CA ASN A 32 -17.10 -27.78 -12.52
C ASN A 32 -17.03 -27.00 -13.84
N GLY A 33 -15.82 -26.61 -14.26
CA GLY A 33 -15.59 -25.81 -15.47
C GLY A 33 -15.99 -24.33 -15.36
N SER A 34 -16.47 -23.86 -14.20
CA SER A 34 -17.00 -22.51 -14.02
C SER A 34 -16.06 -21.62 -13.18
N LEU A 35 -15.82 -22.00 -11.92
CA LEU A 35 -15.18 -21.12 -10.93
C LEU A 35 -13.68 -21.43 -10.79
N ASN A 36 -12.82 -20.41 -10.88
CA ASN A 36 -11.35 -20.55 -10.72
C ASN A 36 -10.88 -20.47 -9.25
N LEU A 37 -11.82 -20.50 -8.30
CA LEU A 37 -11.59 -20.49 -6.85
C LEU A 37 -12.21 -21.75 -6.24
N ALA A 38 -11.55 -22.32 -5.23
CA ALA A 38 -12.07 -23.47 -4.51
C ALA A 38 -12.84 -23.08 -3.23
N ARG A 39 -12.58 -21.89 -2.68
CA ARG A 39 -13.24 -21.36 -1.48
C ARG A 39 -13.76 -19.96 -1.74
N ALA A 40 -14.97 -19.69 -1.27
CA ALA A 40 -15.64 -18.40 -1.42
C ALA A 40 -16.83 -18.30 -0.46
N ILE A 41 -17.17 -17.07 -0.06
CA ILE A 41 -18.48 -16.75 0.53
C ILE A 41 -19.46 -16.51 -0.62
N GLY A 42 -20.71 -16.98 -0.50
CA GLY A 42 -21.67 -16.98 -1.62
C GLY A 42 -21.69 -18.30 -2.37
N ASP A 43 -21.81 -18.27 -3.70
CA ASP A 43 -21.74 -19.45 -4.60
C ASP A 43 -22.61 -20.63 -4.15
N MET A 44 -23.85 -20.34 -3.75
CA MET A 44 -24.72 -21.30 -3.08
C MET A 44 -25.05 -22.53 -3.93
N GLU A 45 -25.02 -22.41 -5.26
CA GLU A 45 -25.18 -23.52 -6.20
C GLU A 45 -24.12 -24.62 -6.04
N PHE A 46 -22.93 -24.29 -5.55
CA PHE A 46 -21.85 -25.26 -5.27
C PHE A 46 -21.91 -25.86 -3.85
N LYS A 47 -22.91 -25.46 -3.04
CA LYS A 47 -23.02 -25.76 -1.61
C LYS A 47 -24.31 -26.51 -1.25
N GLN A 48 -24.91 -27.19 -2.22
CA GLN A 48 -26.22 -27.82 -2.08
C GLN A 48 -26.18 -29.32 -1.72
N ASN A 49 -25.00 -29.89 -1.46
CA ASN A 49 -24.90 -31.31 -1.11
C ASN A 49 -25.44 -31.53 0.31
N LYS A 50 -26.66 -32.08 0.40
CA LYS A 50 -27.39 -32.31 1.66
C LYS A 50 -26.75 -33.37 2.58
N TYR A 51 -25.84 -34.16 2.05
CA TYR A 51 -25.18 -35.25 2.79
C TYR A 51 -23.78 -34.87 3.30
N LEU A 52 -23.30 -33.66 2.96
CA LEU A 52 -22.00 -33.17 3.38
C LEU A 52 -22.18 -31.95 4.29
N PRO A 53 -21.30 -31.78 5.29
CA PRO A 53 -21.25 -30.56 6.08
C PRO A 53 -20.74 -29.38 5.24
N ALA A 54 -20.83 -28.15 5.78
CA ALA A 54 -20.55 -26.92 5.05
C ALA A 54 -19.08 -26.81 4.57
N GLU A 55 -18.15 -27.33 5.35
CA GLU A 55 -16.71 -27.36 5.07
C GLU A 55 -16.32 -28.39 3.99
N LYS A 56 -17.21 -29.33 3.66
CA LYS A 56 -16.96 -30.40 2.68
C LYS A 56 -17.74 -30.24 1.37
N GLN A 57 -18.32 -29.06 1.13
CA GLN A 57 -18.96 -28.75 -0.14
C GLN A 57 -17.93 -28.61 -1.28
N VAL A 58 -18.40 -28.62 -2.53
CA VAL A 58 -17.55 -28.47 -3.72
C VAL A 58 -16.77 -27.15 -3.66
N VAL A 59 -17.48 -26.05 -3.38
CA VAL A 59 -16.90 -24.78 -2.93
C VAL A 59 -17.27 -24.58 -1.48
N THR A 60 -16.33 -24.21 -0.62
CA THR A 60 -16.62 -23.97 0.81
C THR A 60 -16.35 -22.52 1.23
N ALA A 61 -17.05 -22.06 2.27
CA ALA A 61 -16.78 -20.80 2.95
C ALA A 61 -15.88 -20.98 4.20
N ASP A 62 -15.38 -22.20 4.44
CA ASP A 62 -14.51 -22.51 5.57
C ASP A 62 -13.11 -21.90 5.37
N PRO A 63 -12.68 -20.94 6.23
CA PRO A 63 -11.41 -20.24 6.05
C PRO A 63 -10.23 -21.04 6.61
N ASP A 64 -9.05 -20.81 6.04
CA ASP A 64 -7.81 -21.16 6.75
C ASP A 64 -7.44 -20.00 7.68
N VAL A 65 -7.19 -20.31 8.96
CA VAL A 65 -6.81 -19.32 9.98
C VAL A 65 -5.41 -19.64 10.49
N THR A 66 -4.52 -18.67 10.36
CA THR A 66 -3.17 -18.71 10.92
C THR A 66 -3.00 -17.59 11.94
N SER A 67 -2.16 -17.81 12.95
CA SER A 67 -1.79 -16.80 13.94
C SER A 67 -0.28 -16.74 14.02
N VAL A 68 0.26 -15.53 13.88
CA VAL A 68 1.70 -15.26 13.91
C VAL A 68 1.93 -14.17 14.93
N GLU A 69 2.94 -14.37 15.79
CA GLU A 69 3.39 -13.37 16.74
C GLU A 69 4.31 -12.38 16.02
N LEU A 70 4.04 -11.08 16.16
CA LEU A 70 4.90 -10.05 15.58
C LEU A 70 6.23 -10.00 16.33
N CYS A 71 7.31 -9.86 15.57
CA CYS A 71 8.65 -9.66 16.08
C CYS A 71 9.23 -8.31 15.68
N ASP A 72 10.42 -8.00 16.17
CA ASP A 72 11.03 -6.71 15.90
C ASP A 72 11.48 -6.50 14.44
N ASP A 73 11.60 -7.58 13.67
CA ASP A 73 11.99 -7.53 12.26
C ASP A 73 10.79 -7.33 11.33
N ASP A 74 9.56 -7.35 11.84
CA ASP A 74 8.35 -7.15 11.04
C ASP A 74 8.12 -5.66 10.73
N GLU A 75 8.34 -5.27 9.48
CA GLU A 75 8.22 -3.87 9.05
C GLU A 75 6.78 -3.46 8.69
N PHE A 76 6.11 -4.28 7.87
CA PHE A 76 4.77 -4.01 7.35
C PHE A 76 4.03 -5.29 6.93
N LEU A 77 2.71 -5.20 6.84
CA LEU A 77 1.81 -6.21 6.28
C LEU A 77 1.13 -5.65 5.03
N VAL A 78 1.11 -6.45 3.97
CA VAL A 78 0.36 -6.16 2.74
C VAL A 78 -0.73 -7.21 2.53
N ILE A 79 -1.95 -6.73 2.23
CA ILE A 79 -3.10 -7.55 1.86
C ILE A 79 -3.56 -7.05 0.49
N ALA A 80 -3.68 -7.93 -0.50
CA ALA A 80 -4.10 -7.55 -1.85
C ALA A 80 -4.94 -8.65 -2.51
N CYS A 81 -5.71 -8.29 -3.54
CA CYS A 81 -6.39 -9.25 -4.42
C CYS A 81 -5.45 -9.81 -5.50
N ASP A 82 -5.91 -10.81 -6.24
CA ASP A 82 -5.21 -11.46 -7.35
C ASP A 82 -4.82 -10.49 -8.47
N GLY A 83 -5.58 -9.42 -8.69
CA GLY A 83 -5.19 -8.35 -9.61
C GLY A 83 -3.78 -7.76 -9.35
N ILE A 84 -3.26 -7.85 -8.11
CA ILE A 84 -1.86 -7.52 -7.78
C ILE A 84 -0.96 -8.76 -7.87
N TRP A 85 -1.37 -9.87 -7.26
CA TRP A 85 -0.52 -11.07 -7.14
C TRP A 85 -0.27 -11.80 -8.46
N ASP A 86 -1.16 -11.62 -9.44
CA ASP A 86 -0.95 -12.11 -10.81
C ASP A 86 0.13 -11.31 -11.54
N CYS A 87 0.44 -10.08 -11.10
CA CYS A 87 1.46 -9.21 -11.71
C CYS A 87 2.81 -9.28 -10.98
N MET A 88 2.81 -9.57 -9.68
CA MET A 88 3.99 -9.53 -8.82
C MET A 88 3.99 -10.68 -7.82
N SER A 89 5.12 -11.39 -7.73
CA SER A 89 5.34 -12.33 -6.63
C SER A 89 5.43 -11.61 -5.28
N SER A 90 5.21 -12.35 -4.19
CA SER A 90 5.28 -11.83 -2.82
C SER A 90 6.59 -11.11 -2.52
N GLN A 91 7.73 -11.65 -2.98
CA GLN A 91 9.03 -11.02 -2.76
C GLN A 91 9.18 -9.74 -3.59
N GLN A 92 8.80 -9.76 -4.87
CA GLN A 92 8.88 -8.57 -5.73
C GLN A 92 8.04 -7.42 -5.17
N LEU A 93 6.83 -7.70 -4.66
CA LEU A 93 5.97 -6.67 -4.08
C LEU A 93 6.58 -6.10 -2.80
N VAL A 94 7.08 -6.96 -1.89
CA VAL A 94 7.72 -6.54 -0.64
C VAL A 94 8.96 -5.68 -0.91
N ASP A 95 9.83 -6.09 -1.83
CA ASP A 95 11.02 -5.32 -2.19
C ASP A 95 10.66 -3.94 -2.76
N PHE A 96 9.63 -3.90 -3.61
CA PHE A 96 9.15 -2.66 -4.18
C PHE A 96 8.57 -1.72 -3.12
N ILE A 97 7.70 -2.21 -2.24
CA ILE A 97 7.12 -1.43 -1.13
C ILE A 97 8.22 -0.92 -0.21
N HIS A 98 9.16 -1.78 0.20
CA HIS A 98 10.29 -1.39 1.06
C HIS A 98 11.15 -0.30 0.40
N GLY A 99 11.31 -0.33 -0.92
CA GLY A 99 11.94 0.74 -1.69
C GLY A 99 11.14 2.05 -1.65
N GLN A 100 9.83 2.01 -1.90
CA GLN A 100 8.97 3.21 -1.92
C GLN A 100 8.81 3.85 -0.54
N LEU A 101 8.82 3.06 0.54
CA LEU A 101 8.73 3.57 1.92
C LEU A 101 9.92 4.46 2.32
N LYS A 102 11.04 4.42 1.58
CA LYS A 102 12.20 5.29 1.81
C LYS A 102 12.02 6.69 1.22
N THR A 103 11.13 6.83 0.23
CA THR A 103 10.94 8.08 -0.52
C THR A 103 9.57 8.71 -0.31
N GLU A 104 8.56 7.90 0.01
CA GLU A 104 7.17 8.34 0.19
C GLU A 104 6.82 8.49 1.67
N ASN A 105 6.12 9.57 2.01
CA ASN A 105 5.66 9.84 3.38
C ASN A 105 4.22 9.38 3.66
N LYS A 106 3.50 8.95 2.62
CA LYS A 106 2.11 8.49 2.71
C LYS A 106 2.00 7.07 2.16
N LEU A 107 1.43 6.16 2.95
CA LEU A 107 1.18 4.79 2.51
C LEU A 107 0.26 4.73 1.28
N SER A 108 -0.68 5.68 1.14
CA SER A 108 -1.54 5.76 -0.06
C SER A 108 -0.73 5.99 -1.34
N ALA A 109 0.31 6.82 -1.30
CA ALA A 109 1.20 7.05 -2.45
C ALA A 109 2.01 5.79 -2.79
N VAL A 110 2.44 5.03 -1.78
CA VAL A 110 3.07 3.73 -2.00
C VAL A 110 2.10 2.76 -2.70
N CYS A 111 0.84 2.73 -2.27
CA CYS A 111 -0.19 1.90 -2.92
C CYS A 111 -0.44 2.30 -4.38
N GLU A 112 -0.56 3.59 -4.66
CA GLU A 112 -0.73 4.12 -6.03
C GLU A 112 0.42 3.66 -6.94
N LYS A 113 1.66 3.72 -6.46
CA LYS A 113 2.82 3.24 -7.24
C LYS A 113 2.82 1.74 -7.48
N VAL A 114 2.29 0.94 -6.56
CA VAL A 114 2.09 -0.50 -6.78
C VAL A 114 1.04 -0.71 -7.89
N PHE A 115 -0.06 0.05 -7.88
CA PHE A 115 -1.09 -0.05 -8.91
C PHE A 115 -0.55 0.36 -10.28
N ASP A 116 0.19 1.46 -10.38
CA ASP A 116 0.83 1.89 -11.61
C ASP A 116 1.82 0.85 -12.14
N ARG A 117 2.51 0.15 -11.22
CA ARG A 117 3.46 -0.91 -11.59
C ARG A 117 2.79 -2.16 -12.14
N CYS A 118 1.59 -2.48 -11.64
CA CYS A 118 0.79 -3.64 -12.06
C CYS A 118 -0.06 -3.36 -13.29
N LEU A 119 -0.42 -2.10 -13.56
CA LEU A 119 -1.33 -1.74 -14.63
C LEU A 119 -0.83 -2.20 -16.01
N ALA A 120 -1.69 -2.91 -16.74
CA ALA A 120 -1.35 -3.39 -18.07
C ALA A 120 -1.09 -2.22 -19.04
N PRO A 121 -0.04 -2.27 -19.89
CA PRO A 121 0.19 -1.23 -20.90
C PRO A 121 -0.85 -1.30 -22.04
N THR A 122 -1.47 -2.47 -22.23
CA THR A 122 -2.47 -2.74 -23.27
C THR A 122 -3.53 -3.70 -22.73
N ALA A 123 -4.75 -3.62 -23.27
CA ALA A 123 -5.82 -4.52 -22.91
C ALA A 123 -5.47 -6.00 -23.19
N GLY A 124 -5.79 -6.88 -22.25
CA GLY A 124 -5.63 -8.34 -22.39
C GLY A 124 -4.32 -8.92 -21.83
N GLY A 125 -3.46 -8.11 -21.20
CA GLY A 125 -2.30 -8.58 -20.42
C GLY A 125 -2.58 -8.73 -18.92
N GLU A 126 -1.56 -9.15 -18.16
CA GLU A 126 -1.54 -9.03 -16.69
C GLU A 126 -1.75 -7.55 -16.30
N GLY A 127 -2.55 -7.30 -15.27
CA GLY A 127 -2.88 -5.94 -14.83
C GLY A 127 -4.16 -5.35 -15.41
N CYS A 128 -5.04 -6.18 -15.97
CA CYS A 128 -6.36 -5.76 -16.49
C CYS A 128 -7.51 -5.96 -15.49
N ASP A 129 -7.25 -6.54 -14.31
CA ASP A 129 -8.28 -6.83 -13.31
C ASP A 129 -8.51 -5.65 -12.36
N ASN A 130 -9.56 -5.73 -11.54
CA ASN A 130 -9.70 -4.87 -10.37
C ASN A 130 -8.51 -5.08 -9.43
N MET A 131 -7.98 -3.98 -8.92
CA MET A 131 -6.85 -3.96 -8.01
C MET A 131 -7.26 -3.33 -6.69
N THR A 132 -7.07 -4.06 -5.60
CA THR A 132 -7.29 -3.59 -4.23
C THR A 132 -6.11 -4.03 -3.38
N MET A 133 -5.58 -3.10 -2.58
CA MET A 133 -4.50 -3.36 -1.65
C MET A 133 -4.67 -2.55 -0.37
N ILE A 134 -4.29 -3.16 0.75
CA ILE A 134 -4.17 -2.54 2.07
C ILE A 134 -2.72 -2.73 2.52
N LEU A 135 -2.08 -1.63 2.89
CA LEU A 135 -0.72 -1.60 3.43
C LEU A 135 -0.78 -1.11 4.89
N ILE A 136 -0.26 -1.91 5.81
CA ILE A 136 -0.20 -1.64 7.24
C ILE A 136 1.25 -1.60 7.64
N GLN A 137 1.74 -0.45 8.09
CA GLN A 137 3.11 -0.28 8.58
C GLN A 137 3.12 -0.45 10.11
N PHE A 138 3.95 -1.37 10.62
CA PHE A 138 4.05 -1.61 12.08
C PHE A 138 5.04 -0.65 12.74
N LYS A 139 6.13 -0.32 12.05
CA LYS A 139 7.17 0.57 12.52
C LYS A 139 7.38 1.69 11.52
N ASN A 140 7.42 2.94 12.00
CA ASN A 140 7.89 4.05 11.18
C ASN A 140 9.37 3.80 10.88
N ILE A 141 9.69 3.50 9.63
CA ILE A 141 11.08 3.45 9.17
C ILE A 141 11.59 4.89 9.32
N PRO A 142 12.62 5.16 10.16
CA PRO A 142 13.19 6.48 10.22
C PRO A 142 13.69 6.83 8.82
N THR A 143 13.05 7.81 8.18
CA THR A 143 13.62 8.45 7.01
C THR A 143 14.98 8.97 7.46
N SER A 144 16.06 8.42 6.91
CA SER A 144 17.42 8.87 7.21
C SER A 144 17.43 10.40 7.20
N ASP A 145 17.71 10.98 8.37
CA ASP A 145 17.41 12.37 8.68
C ASP A 145 17.92 13.33 7.59
N ALA A 146 17.03 14.25 7.22
CA ALA A 146 17.43 15.50 6.62
C ALA A 146 18.31 16.26 7.63
N SER A 147 19.63 16.05 7.53
CA SER A 147 20.68 16.96 7.98
C SER A 147 20.45 17.73 9.30
N ASP A 148 20.82 17.14 10.42
CA ASP A 148 21.28 17.93 11.57
C ASP A 148 22.66 18.51 11.25
N ILE A 149 22.69 19.65 10.55
CA ILE A 149 23.86 20.54 10.56
C ILE A 149 23.74 21.40 11.81
N ASP A 150 24.39 20.94 12.86
CA ASP A 150 24.62 21.71 14.09
C ASP A 150 25.47 22.94 13.73
N GLN A 151 24.87 24.15 13.77
CA GLN A 151 25.63 25.40 13.71
C GLN A 151 26.15 25.72 15.12
N PRO A 152 27.46 25.91 15.33
CA PRO A 152 27.94 26.41 16.61
C PRO A 152 27.60 27.89 16.75
N GLU A 153 26.84 28.24 17.79
CA GLU A 153 26.59 29.62 18.20
C GLU A 153 27.91 30.32 18.56
N SER A 154 28.27 31.33 17.76
CA SER A 154 29.35 32.27 18.08
C SER A 154 28.81 33.38 18.98
N SER A 155 29.15 33.31 20.26
CA SER A 155 28.97 34.40 21.23
C SER A 155 29.82 35.63 20.87
N ALA A 156 29.17 36.73 20.50
CA ALA A 156 29.77 38.07 20.48
C ALA A 156 28.81 39.08 21.11
N GLN A 157 29.19 39.59 22.29
CA GLN A 157 28.56 40.69 23.00
C GLN A 157 28.66 41.98 22.18
N LEU A 158 27.54 42.68 21.98
CA LEU A 158 27.48 44.06 21.50
C LEU A 158 27.01 44.96 22.63
N THR A 159 27.88 45.87 23.07
CA THR A 159 27.56 46.99 23.96
C THR A 159 26.74 48.06 23.23
N PRO A 160 25.79 48.76 23.89
CA PRO A 160 25.01 49.81 23.23
C PRO A 160 25.79 51.14 23.13
N ASN A 161 25.78 51.77 21.96
CA ASN A 161 26.26 53.14 21.74
C ASN A 161 25.23 54.19 22.19
N PRO A 162 25.66 55.38 22.64
CA PRO A 162 24.78 56.46 23.09
C PRO A 162 24.16 57.27 21.93
N PRO A 163 23.05 57.99 22.16
CA PRO A 163 22.30 58.69 21.11
C PRO A 163 22.95 60.03 20.71
N ALA A 164 22.87 60.36 19.41
CA ALA A 164 23.28 61.64 18.85
C ALA A 164 22.15 62.70 18.94
N PRO A 165 22.48 64.00 19.03
CA PRO A 165 21.51 65.06 19.29
C PRO A 165 20.74 65.52 18.04
N ASP A 166 19.52 65.97 18.32
CA ASP A 166 18.52 66.56 17.44
C ASP A 166 18.92 67.99 17.00
N THR A 167 18.88 68.27 15.70
CA THR A 167 18.96 69.64 15.17
C THR A 167 17.92 69.84 14.09
N SER A 168 16.79 70.41 14.50
CA SER A 168 15.77 71.01 13.63
C SER A 168 16.15 72.44 13.26
N ALA A 169 16.36 72.73 11.98
CA ALA A 169 16.30 74.08 11.41
C ALA A 169 15.74 74.04 9.97
N GLN A 170 14.53 74.55 9.80
CA GLN A 170 13.93 75.05 8.54
C GLN A 170 14.48 76.48 8.23
N PRO A 171 14.18 77.18 7.10
CA PRO A 171 13.05 77.01 6.15
C PRO A 171 13.32 77.31 4.64
N SER A 172 12.22 77.26 3.86
CA SER A 172 11.93 77.90 2.55
C SER A 172 12.64 77.31 1.31
N GLU A 173 12.06 77.21 0.10
CA GLU A 173 10.95 77.92 -0.54
C GLU A 173 10.48 77.16 -1.82
N ALA A 174 9.23 77.44 -2.24
CA ALA A 174 8.66 77.48 -3.60
C ALA A 174 8.82 76.32 -4.63
N GLY A 175 7.69 75.96 -5.28
CA GLY A 175 7.68 75.72 -6.73
C GLY A 175 6.89 74.54 -7.30
N GLN A 176 5.56 74.73 -7.46
CA GLN A 176 4.81 74.62 -8.72
C GLN A 176 4.64 73.28 -9.51
N LYS A 177 3.35 73.05 -9.87
CA LYS A 177 2.77 72.40 -11.08
C LYS A 177 2.88 70.86 -11.24
N VAL A 178 1.79 70.07 -11.25
CA VAL A 178 0.65 69.91 -12.20
C VAL A 178 0.88 68.77 -13.21
N GLU A 179 -0.17 67.94 -13.35
CA GLU A 179 -0.58 67.06 -14.48
C GLU A 179 -0.08 65.59 -14.61
N SER A 180 -1.08 64.69 -14.49
CA SER A 180 -1.53 63.74 -15.53
C SER A 180 -0.65 62.56 -15.96
N LYS A 181 -0.99 61.35 -15.48
CA LYS A 181 -1.81 60.36 -16.21
C LYS A 181 -2.07 59.14 -15.34
#